data_AF-A0A1G9IDC9-F1
#
_entry.id   AF-A0A1G9IDC9-F1
#
_cell.length_a   1.000
_cell.length_b   1.000
_cell.length_c   1.000
_cell.angle_alpha   90.00
_cell.angle_beta   90.00
_cell.angle_gamma   90.00
#
_symmetry.space_group_name_H-M   'P 1'
#
loop_
_entity.id
_entity.type
_entity.pdbx_description
1 polymer ?
#
loop_
_entity_poly.entity_id
_entity_poly.type
_entity_poly.pdbx_seq_one_letter_code
_entity_poly.pdbx_strand_id
1 'polypeptide(L)' 'RAGYWRVLWSADRTIVKTETIRKFKEGDIFPSWEVKRFIVRPWPLKDKTTLTHETVEWSFYGDA' A
#
# COMPACT_ATOMS: atom_id res chain seq x y z
N ARG A 1 16.79 6.11 8.17
CA ARG A 1 16.84 7.53 7.69
C ARG A 1 15.51 8.20 7.97
N ALA A 2 15.54 9.36 8.63
CA ALA A 2 14.36 10.21 8.81
C ALA A 2 14.00 10.93 7.51
N GLY A 3 12.71 11.22 7.30
CA GLY A 3 12.24 11.93 6.10
C GLY A 3 10.83 11.51 5.70
N TYR A 4 10.43 11.91 4.50
CA TYR A 4 9.20 11.43 3.86
C TYR A 4 9.45 10.12 3.13
N TRP A 5 8.53 9.19 3.33
CA TRP A 5 8.52 7.88 2.71
C TRP A 5 7.17 7.63 2.09
N ARG A 6 7.14 6.86 1.01
CA ARG A 6 5.91 6.43 0.37
C ARG A 6 5.79 4.93 0.31
N VAL A 7 4.56 4.43 0.28
CA VAL A 7 4.30 3.02 0.00
C VAL A 7 4.71 2.73 -1.44
N LEU A 8 5.58 1.73 -1.62
CA LEU A 8 5.93 1.20 -2.93
C LEU A 8 4.91 0.13 -3.30
N TRP A 9 3.91 0.52 -4.07
CA TRP A 9 2.86 -0.40 -4.51
C TRP A 9 3.41 -1.45 -5.48
N SER A 10 3.08 -2.71 -5.21
CA SER A 10 3.34 -3.81 -6.13
C SER A 10 2.77 -3.54 -7.53
N ALA A 11 3.38 -4.15 -8.54
CA ALA A 11 2.90 -4.10 -9.93
C ALA A 11 1.62 -4.92 -10.16
N ASP A 12 1.11 -5.58 -9.13
CA ASP A 12 -0.18 -6.29 -9.14
C ASP A 12 -1.33 -5.36 -9.58
N ARG A 13 -1.96 -5.73 -10.69
CA ARG A 13 -3.05 -4.96 -11.32
C ARG A 13 -4.36 -5.02 -10.54
N THR A 14 -4.48 -5.93 -9.59
CA THR A 14 -5.65 -6.01 -8.72
C THR A 14 -5.62 -4.96 -7.61
N ILE A 15 -4.42 -4.43 -7.27
CA ILE A 15 -4.26 -3.46 -6.20
C ILE A 15 -4.71 -2.07 -6.67
N VAL A 16 -5.62 -1.48 -5.90
CA VAL A 16 -6.01 -0.08 -6.04
C VAL A 16 -4.96 0.78 -5.36
N LYS A 17 -4.00 1.28 -6.15
CA LYS A 17 -2.88 2.09 -5.66
C LYS A 17 -3.40 3.40 -5.06
N THR A 18 -2.99 3.69 -3.84
CA THR A 18 -3.34 4.93 -3.15
C THR A 18 -2.05 5.70 -2.85
N GLU A 19 -1.91 6.91 -3.35
CA GLU A 19 -0.73 7.71 -3.05
C GLU A 19 -0.66 7.98 -1.54
N THR A 20 0.40 7.46 -0.91
CA THR A 20 0.58 7.52 0.54
C THR A 20 1.99 7.98 0.79
N ILE A 21 2.14 9.19 1.32
CA ILE A 21 3.42 9.76 1.74
C ILE A 21 3.31 10.07 3.24
N ARG A 22 4.28 9.60 4.03
CA ARG A 22 4.30 9.76 5.49
C ARG A 22 5.70 10.12 5.97
N LYS A 23 5.77 11.00 6.96
CA LYS A 23 7.02 11.36 7.64
C LYS A 23 7.38 10.30 8.69
N PHE A 24 8.64 9.86 8.66
CA PHE A 24 9.23 8.96 9.64
C PHE A 24 10.48 9.59 10.25
N LYS A 25 10.74 9.27 11.51
CA LYS A 25 11.98 9.57 12.22
C LYS A 25 12.93 8.37 12.13
N GLU A 26 14.19 8.60 12.44
CA GLU A 26 15.15 7.51 12.55
C GLU A 26 14.81 6.62 13.75
N GLY A 27 14.82 5.30 13.53
CA GLY A 27 14.37 4.31 14.51
C GLY A 27 12.87 3.96 14.44
N ASP A 28 12.07 4.68 13.65
CA ASP A 28 10.67 4.32 13.44
C ASP A 28 10.55 2.99 12.66
N ILE A 29 9.56 2.18 13.04
CA ILE A 29 9.24 0.93 12.36
C ILE A 29 8.21 1.22 11.26
N PHE A 30 8.46 0.72 10.06
CA PHE A 30 7.50 0.82 8.98
C PHE A 30 6.25 -0.01 9.28
N PRO A 31 5.05 0.58 9.22
CA PRO A 31 3.83 -0.14 9.50
C PRO A 31 3.42 -0.99 8.30
N SER A 32 2.57 -1.99 8.57
CA SER A 32 1.71 -2.58 7.56
C SER A 32 0.69 -1.55 7.06
N TRP A 33 0.08 -1.84 5.92
CA TRP A 33 -0.90 -0.94 5.30
C TRP A 33 -2.15 -1.69 4.87
N GLU A 34 -3.26 -0.96 4.82
CA GLU A 34 -4.50 -1.48 4.25
C GLU A 34 -4.40 -1.47 2.73
N VAL A 35 -4.35 -2.67 2.14
CA VAL A 35 -4.26 -2.86 0.70
C VAL A 35 -5.64 -3.20 0.16
N LYS A 36 -6.16 -2.32 -0.70
CA LYS A 36 -7.42 -2.53 -1.41
C LYS A 36 -7.17 -3.31 -2.69
N ARG A 37 -7.84 -4.45 -2.85
CA ARG A 37 -7.80 -5.27 -4.08
C ARG A 37 -9.16 -5.39 -4.74
N PHE A 38 -9.18 -5.27 -6.06
CA PHE A 38 -10.33 -5.54 -6.90
C PHE A 38 -10.21 -6.92 -7.54
N ILE A 39 -11.23 -7.75 -7.33
CA ILE A 39 -11.27 -9.14 -7.79
C ILE A 39 -12.45 -9.28 -8.75
N VAL A 40 -12.13 -9.50 -10.03
CA VAL A 40 -13.10 -9.90 -11.06
C VAL A 40 -13.49 -11.35 -10.82
N ARG A 41 -14.79 -11.65 -10.86
CA ARG A 41 -15.30 -13.01 -10.62
C ARG A 41 -16.13 -13.52 -11.79
N PRO A 42 -16.12 -14.84 -12.04
CA PRO A 42 -16.97 -15.43 -13.07
C PRO A 42 -18.44 -15.37 -12.65
N TRP A 43 -19.32 -15.29 -13.64
CA TRP A 43 -20.76 -15.37 -13.44
C TRP A 43 -21.15 -16.69 -12.73
N PRO A 44 -22.11 -16.68 -11.78
CA PRO A 44 -22.99 -15.59 -11.37
C PRO A 44 -22.46 -14.73 -10.22
N LEU A 45 -21.19 -14.88 -9.84
CA LEU A 45 -20.62 -14.14 -8.72
C LEU A 45 -20.41 -12.67 -9.10
N LYS A 46 -20.85 -11.76 -8.23
CA LYS A 46 -20.53 -10.34 -8.37
C LYS A 46 -19.06 -10.11 -8.08
N ASP A 47 -18.44 -9.21 -8.83
CA ASP A 47 -17.11 -8.69 -8.53
C ASP A 47 -17.02 -8.20 -7.10
N LYS A 48 -15.83 -8.31 -6.52
CA LYS A 48 -15.61 -8.00 -5.10
C LYS A 48 -14.40 -7.12 -4.92
N THR A 49 -14.50 -6.19 -3.99
CA THR A 49 -13.35 -5.50 -3.43
C THR A 49 -13.03 -6.06 -2.05
N THR A 50 -11.75 -6.25 -1.74
CA THR A 50 -11.27 -6.66 -0.42
C THR A 50 -10.31 -5.62 0.13
N LEU A 51 -10.31 -5.49 1.46
CA LEU A 51 -9.36 -4.69 2.22
C LEU A 51 -8.61 -5.65 3.14
N THR A 52 -7.29 -5.65 3.07
CA THR A 52 -6.43 -6.53 3.87
C THR A 52 -5.27 -5.73 4.44
N HIS A 53 -4.94 -5.96 5.71
CA HIS A 53 -3.75 -5.38 6.33
C HIS A 53 -2.54 -6.24 5.99
N GLU A 54 -1.59 -5.67 5.26
CA GLU A 54 -0.45 -6.40 4.72
C GLU A 54 0.86 -5.64 4.94
N THR A 55 1.96 -6.39 4.99
CA THR A 55 3.28 -5.79 4.97
C THR A 55 3.53 -5.23 3.58
N VAL A 56 3.90 -3.95 3.50
CA VAL A 56 4.19 -3.26 2.26
C VAL A 56 5.63 -2.73 2.28
N GLU A 57 6.21 -2.57 1.10
CA GLU A 57 7.51 -1.95 0.97
C GLU A 57 7.37 -0.43 1.03
N TRP A 58 8.38 0.21 1.62
CA TRP A 58 8.45 1.66 1.74
C TRP A 58 9.67 2.17 0.98
N SER A 59 9.46 3.20 0.17
CA SER A 59 10.51 3.89 -0.58
C SER A 59 10.71 5.29 -0.03
N PHE A 60 11.97 5.69 0.15
CA PHE A 60 12.31 7.06 0.50
C PHE A 60 11.81 8.00 -0.59
N TYR A 61 11.16 9.08 -0.19
CA TYR A 61 10.56 10.06 -1.09
C TYR A 61 11.32 11.38 -1.06
N GLY A 62 11.76 11.82 0.12
CA GLY A 62 12.54 13.05 0.27
C GLY A 62 12.83 13.38 1.73
N ASP A 63 13.74 14.33 1.94
CA ASP A 63 13.99 14.88 3.28
C ASP A 63 12.79 15.73 3.73
N ALA A 64 12.66 15.93 5.06
CA ALA A 64 11.44 16.44 5.68
C ALA A 64 11.59 17.68 6.54
#